data_AF-R5JIW4-F1
#
_entry.id   AF-R5JIW4-F1
#
_cell.length_a   1.000
_cell.length_b   1.000
_cell.length_c   1.000
_cell.angle_alpha   90.00
_cell.angle_beta   90.00
_cell.angle_gamma   90.00
#
_symmetry.space_group_name_H-M   'P 1'
#
loop_
_entity.id
_entity.type
_entity.pdbx_description
1 polymer ?
#
loop_
_entity_poly.entity_id
_entity_poly.type
_entity_poly.pdbx_seq_one_letter_code
_entity_poly.pdbx_strand_id
1 'polypeptide(L)'
;MKQKKMLTLTLSQLKQLYQQELPELYQLANETTNETDFKNNLDKFLSLHPQAESNTGKQIRLLINYDGRSIHELSTEQDMPVQTFSLLHRFLTGNLENTDMATDLFIDLFYLFKRLEMTEIPLPSPQRIKSRTERWPTGLNEEVMEIRAQNKERILHILIQKIENRKSGSTRFRFDEGLSYDEKYQLVSQWWNDFRFHLSMAVKSPTELNRFLGNSLSSETMYLLSRARKKGMPFFATPYYLSLLDITGDGYNDDAIRSYILYSPRLVETYGNIRAWEREDIVEPGKPNAAGWLLPDGHSLLASGGGHTPPPAVTRKWLF
;
A
#
# COMPACT_ATOMS: atom_id res chain seq x y z
N MET A 1 10.25 9.91 -27.16
CA MET A 1 9.15 8.90 -27.21
C MET A 1 8.01 9.26 -26.26
N LYS A 2 6.74 8.91 -26.56
CA LYS A 2 5.64 9.06 -25.59
C LYS A 2 5.88 8.13 -24.39
N GLN A 3 5.81 8.63 -23.15
CA GLN A 3 6.08 7.89 -21.90
C GLN A 3 5.38 6.51 -21.81
N LYS A 4 4.13 6.39 -22.29
CA LYS A 4 3.38 5.11 -22.30
C LYS A 4 4.05 3.98 -23.10
N LYS A 5 4.93 4.28 -24.06
CA LYS A 5 5.66 3.27 -24.85
C LYS A 5 6.91 2.73 -24.12
N MET A 6 7.41 3.43 -23.09
CA MET A 6 8.61 3.01 -22.36
C MET A 6 8.35 1.84 -21.42
N LEU A 7 7.21 1.85 -20.73
CA LEU A 7 6.81 0.79 -19.79
C LEU A 7 6.51 -0.56 -20.47
N THR A 8 6.43 -0.59 -21.80
CA THR A 8 6.17 -1.81 -22.58
C THR A 8 7.42 -2.34 -23.28
N LEU A 9 8.58 -1.69 -23.10
CA LEU A 9 9.82 -2.13 -23.75
C LEU A 9 10.32 -3.43 -23.13
N THR A 10 10.77 -4.34 -23.99
CA THR A 10 11.51 -5.53 -23.55
C THR A 10 12.94 -5.16 -23.13
N LEU A 11 13.61 -6.03 -22.37
CA LEU A 11 15.02 -5.83 -21.99
C LEU A 11 15.93 -5.58 -23.21
N SER A 12 15.71 -6.30 -24.32
CA SER A 12 16.47 -6.11 -25.55
C SER A 12 16.25 -4.73 -26.19
N GLN A 13 14.98 -4.30 -26.29
CA GLN A 13 14.64 -2.98 -26.82
C GLN A 13 15.20 -1.86 -25.93
N LEU A 14 15.13 -2.03 -24.61
CA LEU A 14 15.66 -1.07 -23.66
C LEU A 14 17.19 -1.00 -23.73
N LYS A 15 17.90 -2.12 -23.90
CA LYS A 15 19.36 -2.15 -24.09
C LYS A 15 19.77 -1.38 -25.35
N GLN A 16 19.04 -1.55 -26.45
CA GLN A 16 19.26 -0.77 -27.68
C GLN A 16 19.08 0.72 -27.43
N LEU A 17 18.08 1.11 -26.61
CA LEU A 17 17.86 2.50 -26.26
C LEU A 17 19.01 3.09 -25.43
N TYR A 18 19.57 2.32 -24.47
CA TYR A 18 20.78 2.73 -23.74
C TYR A 18 21.96 2.95 -24.69
N GLN A 19 22.19 2.04 -25.63
CA GLN A 19 23.27 2.18 -26.60
C GLN A 19 23.11 3.43 -27.48
N GLN A 20 21.88 3.81 -27.82
CA GLN A 20 21.59 4.96 -28.68
C GLN A 20 21.62 6.29 -27.93
N GLU A 21 21.01 6.35 -26.74
CA GLU A 21 20.76 7.60 -26.02
C GLU A 21 21.70 7.85 -24.83
N LEU A 22 22.45 6.84 -24.39
CA LEU A 22 23.46 6.90 -23.31
C LEU A 22 24.73 6.12 -23.71
N PRO A 23 25.38 6.46 -24.85
CA PRO A 23 26.48 5.68 -25.41
C PRO A 23 27.70 5.61 -24.50
N GLU A 24 28.01 6.68 -23.75
CA GLU A 24 29.15 6.72 -22.82
C GLU A 24 28.98 5.72 -21.68
N LEU A 25 27.77 5.65 -21.08
CA LEU A 25 27.45 4.67 -20.05
C LEU A 25 27.46 3.24 -20.59
N TYR A 26 26.96 3.05 -21.82
CA TYR A 26 26.98 1.74 -22.48
C TYR A 26 28.42 1.27 -22.76
N GLN A 27 29.30 2.16 -23.22
CA GLN A 27 30.71 1.86 -23.44
C GLN A 27 31.41 1.54 -22.11
N LEU A 28 31.21 2.37 -21.10
CA LEU A 28 31.76 2.19 -19.75
C LEU A 28 31.47 0.79 -19.20
N ALA A 29 30.24 0.30 -19.38
CA ALA A 29 29.85 -1.03 -18.95
C ALA A 29 30.54 -2.16 -19.73
N ASN A 30 30.74 -1.99 -21.03
CA ASN A 30 31.37 -3.02 -21.88
C ASN A 30 32.90 -3.03 -21.79
N GLU A 31 33.51 -1.94 -21.33
CA GLU A 31 34.97 -1.85 -21.08
C GLU A 31 35.37 -2.46 -19.74
N THR A 32 34.40 -2.71 -18.85
CA THR A 32 34.64 -3.30 -17.53
C THR A 32 34.37 -4.80 -17.51
N THR A 33 35.21 -5.54 -16.79
CA THR A 33 35.11 -7.01 -16.72
C THR A 33 34.19 -7.49 -15.60
N ASN A 34 34.03 -6.69 -14.55
CA ASN A 34 33.24 -7.05 -13.37
C ASN A 34 32.49 -5.83 -12.80
N GLU A 35 31.50 -6.11 -11.96
CA GLU A 35 30.60 -5.11 -11.37
C GLU A 35 31.33 -4.09 -10.48
N THR A 36 32.44 -4.49 -9.85
CA THR A 36 33.21 -3.59 -8.98
C THR A 36 33.97 -2.56 -9.81
N ASP A 37 34.61 -2.98 -10.89
CA ASP A 37 35.30 -2.09 -11.83
C ASP A 37 34.31 -1.14 -12.50
N PHE A 38 33.13 -1.63 -12.90
CA PHE A 38 32.06 -0.80 -13.43
C PHE A 38 31.70 0.34 -12.48
N LYS A 39 31.48 0.04 -11.19
CA LYS A 39 31.12 1.05 -10.20
C LYS A 39 32.23 2.07 -9.97
N ASN A 40 33.48 1.62 -9.88
CA ASN A 40 34.62 2.52 -9.70
C ASN A 40 34.78 3.46 -10.90
N ASN A 41 34.59 2.95 -12.11
CA ASN A 41 34.64 3.75 -13.31
C ASN A 41 33.43 4.67 -13.45
N LEU A 42 32.25 4.25 -12.99
CA LEU A 42 31.06 5.08 -12.92
C LEU A 42 31.20 6.24 -11.93
N ASP A 43 31.82 6.02 -10.77
CA ASP A 43 32.10 7.08 -9.80
C ASP A 43 33.12 8.10 -10.35
N LYS A 44 34.14 7.63 -11.08
CA LYS A 44 35.09 8.51 -11.80
C LYS A 44 34.40 9.31 -12.89
N PHE A 45 33.60 8.66 -13.73
CA PHE A 45 32.79 9.29 -14.77
C PHE A 45 31.93 10.40 -14.18
N LEU A 46 31.19 10.10 -13.10
CA LEU A 46 30.34 11.07 -12.43
C LEU A 46 31.13 12.23 -11.82
N SER A 47 32.29 11.97 -11.24
CA SER A 47 33.12 13.01 -10.61
C SER A 47 33.70 14.01 -11.60
N LEU A 48 33.88 13.60 -12.86
CA LEU A 48 34.31 14.47 -13.95
C LEU A 48 33.15 15.15 -14.68
N HIS A 49 31.91 14.72 -14.42
CA HIS A 49 30.73 15.23 -15.11
C HIS A 49 30.38 16.66 -14.67
N PRO A 50 30.02 17.58 -15.58
CA PRO A 50 29.68 18.96 -15.22
C PRO A 50 28.54 19.10 -14.18
N GLN A 51 27.65 18.11 -14.16
CA GLN A 51 26.49 18.03 -13.25
C GLN A 51 26.76 17.18 -12.00
N ALA A 52 28.01 16.89 -11.64
CA ALA A 52 28.37 16.07 -10.48
C ALA A 52 27.72 16.55 -9.17
N GLU A 53 27.69 17.87 -8.95
CA GLU A 53 27.16 18.50 -7.74
C GLU A 53 25.66 18.84 -7.79
N SER A 54 25.01 18.58 -8.93
CA SER A 54 23.56 18.71 -9.08
C SER A 54 22.82 17.72 -8.18
N ASN A 55 21.52 17.93 -8.00
CA ASN A 55 20.69 16.97 -7.26
C ASN A 55 20.72 15.56 -7.89
N THR A 56 20.73 15.49 -9.23
CA THR A 56 20.82 14.22 -9.96
C THR A 56 22.18 13.55 -9.75
N GLY A 57 23.27 14.30 -9.80
CA GLY A 57 24.62 13.76 -9.58
C GLY A 57 24.78 13.20 -8.17
N LYS A 58 24.31 13.94 -7.15
CA LYS A 58 24.28 13.46 -5.75
C LYS A 58 23.45 12.19 -5.58
N GLN A 59 22.32 12.09 -6.27
CA GLN A 59 21.47 10.90 -6.25
C GLN A 59 22.17 9.67 -6.86
N ILE A 60 22.85 9.83 -8.01
CA ILE A 60 23.62 8.74 -8.62
C ILE A 60 24.76 8.30 -7.68
N ARG A 61 25.50 9.25 -7.10
CA ARG A 61 26.58 8.94 -6.15
C ARG A 61 26.08 8.19 -4.91
N LEU A 62 24.90 8.56 -4.39
CA LEU A 62 24.24 7.84 -3.31
C LEU A 62 24.01 6.37 -3.68
N LEU A 63 23.43 6.12 -4.85
CA LEU A 63 23.17 4.76 -5.34
C LEU A 63 24.46 3.95 -5.50
N ILE A 64 25.55 4.57 -5.99
CA ILE A 64 26.86 3.91 -6.14
C ILE A 64 27.37 3.45 -4.76
N ASN A 65 27.26 4.33 -3.76
CA ASN A 65 27.74 4.06 -2.40
C ASN A 65 26.97 2.94 -1.69
N TYR A 66 25.67 2.79 -1.98
CA TYR A 66 24.83 1.75 -1.38
C TYR A 66 24.90 0.42 -2.12
N ASP A 67 25.20 0.42 -3.41
CA ASP A 67 25.35 -0.81 -4.18
C ASP A 67 26.45 -1.72 -3.57
N GLY A 68 26.18 -3.01 -3.49
CA GLY A 68 27.02 -4.02 -2.83
C GLY A 68 26.90 -4.07 -1.31
N ARG A 69 26.17 -3.15 -0.66
CA ARG A 69 25.87 -3.25 0.78
C ARG A 69 24.78 -4.27 1.03
N SER A 70 24.79 -4.88 2.21
CA SER A 70 23.71 -5.74 2.69
C SER A 70 22.72 -4.94 3.54
N ILE A 71 21.43 -5.14 3.30
CA ILE A 71 20.34 -4.64 4.13
C ILE A 71 19.66 -5.86 4.76
N HIS A 72 19.57 -5.87 6.09
CA HIS A 72 18.85 -6.92 6.79
C HIS A 72 17.33 -6.73 6.60
N GLU A 73 16.69 -7.61 5.82
CA GLU A 73 15.25 -7.59 5.57
C GLU A 73 14.52 -8.33 6.69
N LEU A 74 13.80 -7.56 7.52
CA LEU A 74 13.21 -8.03 8.77
C LEU A 74 12.00 -8.95 8.55
N SER A 75 11.27 -8.78 7.44
CA SER A 75 10.11 -9.62 7.14
C SER A 75 10.50 -11.09 6.92
N THR A 76 11.68 -11.31 6.35
CA THR A 76 12.22 -12.64 6.01
C THR A 76 13.40 -13.05 6.89
N GLU A 77 13.94 -12.13 7.71
CA GLU A 77 15.20 -12.26 8.45
C GLU A 77 16.39 -12.62 7.56
N GLN A 78 16.37 -12.13 6.32
CA GLN A 78 17.42 -12.39 5.35
C GLN A 78 18.20 -11.13 5.04
N ASP A 79 19.50 -11.28 4.93
CA ASP A 79 20.38 -10.23 4.43
C ASP A 79 20.21 -10.13 2.91
N MET A 80 19.67 -9.00 2.45
CA MET A 80 19.43 -8.70 1.05
C MET A 80 20.52 -7.76 0.52
N PRO A 81 21.27 -8.15 -0.52
CA PRO A 81 22.26 -7.27 -1.12
C PRO A 81 21.57 -6.19 -1.98
N VAL A 82 22.05 -4.95 -1.87
CA VAL A 82 21.71 -3.88 -2.81
C VAL A 82 22.51 -4.11 -4.09
N GLN A 83 21.83 -4.28 -5.23
CA GLN A 83 22.48 -4.64 -6.50
C GLN A 83 22.08 -3.70 -7.66
N THR A 84 21.68 -2.46 -7.38
CA THR A 84 21.25 -1.47 -8.38
C THR A 84 22.15 -1.36 -9.62
N PHE A 85 23.42 -1.00 -9.45
CA PHE A 85 24.40 -0.85 -10.54
C PHE A 85 25.05 -2.16 -10.94
N SER A 86 25.13 -3.12 -10.02
CA SER A 86 25.54 -4.49 -10.33
C SER A 86 24.60 -5.12 -11.37
N LEU A 87 23.28 -4.97 -11.19
CA LEU A 87 22.26 -5.37 -12.16
C LEU A 87 22.31 -4.54 -13.44
N LEU A 88 22.56 -3.23 -13.35
CA LEU A 88 22.72 -2.39 -14.55
C LEU A 88 23.89 -2.88 -15.41
N HIS A 89 25.03 -3.21 -14.80
CA HIS A 89 26.19 -3.76 -15.51
C HIS A 89 25.82 -5.06 -16.23
N ARG A 90 25.26 -6.05 -15.51
CA ARG A 90 24.80 -7.32 -16.12
C ARG A 90 23.81 -7.11 -17.25
N PHE A 91 22.89 -6.16 -17.09
CA PHE A 91 21.95 -5.78 -18.14
C PHE A 91 22.64 -5.24 -19.40
N LEU A 92 23.52 -4.26 -19.24
CA LEU A 92 24.22 -3.61 -20.35
C LEU A 92 25.21 -4.55 -21.05
N THR A 93 25.86 -5.46 -20.33
CA THR A 93 26.75 -6.47 -20.93
C THR A 93 26.01 -7.67 -21.49
N GLY A 94 24.73 -7.89 -21.12
CA GLY A 94 23.92 -9.03 -21.57
C GLY A 94 24.10 -10.29 -20.73
N ASN A 95 24.62 -10.16 -19.50
CA ASN A 95 24.87 -11.24 -18.56
C ASN A 95 23.81 -11.32 -17.44
N LEU A 96 22.56 -10.92 -17.71
CA LEU A 96 21.47 -11.08 -16.74
C LEU A 96 21.08 -12.55 -16.62
N GLU A 97 21.09 -13.07 -15.39
CA GLU A 97 20.71 -14.45 -15.09
C GLU A 97 19.21 -14.71 -15.31
N ASN A 98 18.37 -13.71 -15.03
CA ASN A 98 16.91 -13.80 -15.16
C ASN A 98 16.42 -12.90 -16.30
N THR A 99 16.11 -13.49 -17.44
CA THR A 99 15.58 -12.78 -18.62
C THR A 99 14.12 -12.33 -18.45
N ASP A 100 13.42 -12.81 -17.42
CA ASP A 100 12.05 -12.44 -17.08
C ASP A 100 11.98 -11.32 -16.03
N MET A 101 13.12 -10.71 -15.68
CA MET A 101 13.19 -9.57 -14.78
C MET A 101 12.41 -8.37 -15.34
N ALA A 102 11.64 -7.71 -14.48
CA ALA A 102 10.89 -6.51 -14.84
C ALA A 102 11.83 -5.35 -15.27
N THR A 103 11.38 -4.53 -16.21
CA THR A 103 12.23 -3.48 -16.80
C THR A 103 12.26 -2.19 -16.00
N ASP A 104 11.45 -2.06 -14.95
CA ASP A 104 11.24 -0.83 -14.17
C ASP A 104 12.55 -0.24 -13.64
N LEU A 105 13.41 -1.05 -13.03
CA LEU A 105 14.73 -0.61 -12.51
C LEU A 105 15.56 0.05 -13.62
N PHE A 106 15.64 -0.60 -14.79
CA PHE A 106 16.44 -0.11 -15.90
C PHE A 106 15.82 1.12 -16.57
N ILE A 107 14.50 1.26 -16.56
CA ILE A 107 13.81 2.48 -17.02
C ILE A 107 14.10 3.65 -16.08
N ASP A 108 14.05 3.41 -14.76
CA ASP A 108 14.33 4.43 -13.75
C ASP A 108 15.79 4.91 -13.84
N LEU A 109 16.74 3.98 -13.95
CA LEU A 109 18.15 4.32 -14.14
C LEU A 109 18.39 5.05 -15.46
N PHE A 110 17.70 4.67 -16.54
CA PHE A 110 17.82 5.33 -17.84
C PHE A 110 17.46 6.81 -17.71
N TYR A 111 16.30 7.10 -17.11
CA TYR A 111 15.86 8.47 -16.90
C TYR A 111 16.72 9.23 -15.88
N LEU A 112 17.30 8.55 -14.89
CA LEU A 112 18.24 9.16 -13.96
C LEU A 112 19.49 9.67 -14.71
N PHE A 113 20.07 8.87 -15.60
CA PHE A 113 21.20 9.31 -16.43
C PHE A 113 20.82 10.33 -17.49
N LYS A 114 19.66 10.21 -18.15
CA LYS A 114 19.17 11.26 -19.07
C LYS A 114 19.01 12.60 -18.35
N ARG A 115 18.54 12.60 -17.11
CA ARG A 115 18.43 13.82 -16.28
C ARG A 115 19.80 14.42 -15.93
N LEU A 116 20.87 13.62 -15.92
CA LEU A 116 22.22 14.11 -15.67
C LEU A 116 22.74 14.93 -16.86
N GLU A 117 22.33 14.59 -18.08
CA GLU A 117 22.66 15.33 -19.32
C GLU A 117 21.85 16.62 -19.49
N MET A 118 20.77 16.81 -18.71
CA MET A 118 19.87 17.94 -18.83
C MET A 118 20.21 19.04 -17.82
N THR A 119 19.99 20.30 -18.20
CA THR A 119 19.99 21.42 -17.24
C THR A 119 18.91 21.18 -16.18
N GLU A 120 19.20 21.50 -14.90
CA GLU A 120 18.23 21.34 -13.82
C GLU A 120 16.88 21.96 -14.19
N ILE A 121 15.84 21.13 -14.15
CA ILE A 121 14.48 21.56 -14.45
C ILE A 121 14.03 22.43 -13.28
N PRO A 122 13.65 23.70 -13.51
CA PRO A 122 13.16 24.56 -12.43
C PRO A 122 11.89 23.96 -11.82
N LEU A 123 11.75 24.11 -10.50
CA LEU A 123 10.55 23.67 -9.80
C LEU A 123 9.30 24.33 -10.44
N PRO A 124 8.19 23.59 -10.58
CA PRO A 124 6.96 24.17 -11.11
C PRO A 124 6.49 25.31 -10.22
N SER A 125 5.98 26.40 -10.84
CA SER A 125 5.40 27.50 -10.08
C SER A 125 4.19 27.04 -9.25
N PRO A 126 3.87 27.72 -8.13
CA PRO A 126 2.70 27.38 -7.31
C PRO A 126 1.39 27.32 -8.12
N GLN A 127 1.21 28.21 -9.10
CA GLN A 127 0.06 28.20 -10.03
C GLN A 127 0.03 26.94 -10.91
N ARG A 128 1.20 26.47 -11.35
CA ARG A 128 1.32 25.24 -12.13
C ARG A 128 1.09 24.00 -11.28
N ILE A 129 1.47 24.03 -10.00
CA ILE A 129 1.13 22.98 -9.03
C ILE A 129 -0.39 22.96 -8.82
N LYS A 130 -0.99 24.11 -8.50
CA LYS A 130 -2.45 24.24 -8.29
C LYS A 130 -3.26 23.71 -9.47
N SER A 131 -2.95 24.14 -10.69
CA SER A 131 -3.64 23.66 -11.91
C SER A 131 -3.43 22.17 -12.20
N ARG A 132 -2.32 21.57 -11.76
CA ARG A 132 -2.11 20.12 -11.82
C ARG A 132 -2.94 19.38 -10.78
N THR A 133 -3.05 19.94 -9.58
CA THR A 133 -3.85 19.36 -8.48
C THR A 133 -5.34 19.41 -8.81
N GLU A 134 -5.85 20.54 -9.31
CA GLU A 134 -7.27 20.74 -9.68
C GLU A 134 -7.74 19.85 -10.84
N ARG A 135 -6.81 19.25 -11.58
CA ARG A 135 -7.14 18.30 -12.66
C ARG A 135 -7.75 17.00 -12.13
N TRP A 136 -7.42 16.62 -10.90
CA TRP A 136 -7.85 15.36 -10.33
C TRP A 136 -9.07 15.59 -9.44
N PRO A 137 -10.17 14.82 -9.64
CA PRO A 137 -11.31 14.92 -8.76
C PRO A 137 -10.89 14.56 -7.34
N THR A 138 -11.42 15.33 -6.39
CA THR A 138 -11.25 15.09 -4.97
C THR A 138 -12.42 14.29 -4.44
N GLY A 139 -12.28 13.72 -3.24
CA GLY A 139 -13.41 13.10 -2.54
C GLY A 139 -14.53 14.07 -2.12
N LEU A 140 -14.39 15.36 -2.43
CA LEU A 140 -15.34 16.44 -2.12
C LEU A 140 -16.04 16.99 -3.38
N ASN A 141 -15.81 16.39 -4.55
CA ASN A 141 -16.55 16.76 -5.76
C ASN A 141 -18.05 16.44 -5.57
N GLU A 142 -18.92 17.29 -6.12
CA GLU A 142 -20.38 17.19 -5.94
C GLU A 142 -20.93 15.82 -6.36
N GLU A 143 -20.51 15.31 -7.52
CA GLU A 143 -20.86 13.98 -8.03
C GLU A 143 -20.43 12.86 -7.06
N VAL A 144 -19.22 12.97 -6.48
CA VAL A 144 -18.69 11.99 -5.51
C VAL A 144 -19.49 12.05 -4.20
N MET A 145 -19.85 13.25 -3.75
CA MET A 145 -20.69 13.45 -2.57
C MET A 145 -22.09 12.87 -2.75
N GLU A 146 -22.67 13.01 -3.94
CA GLU A 146 -23.98 12.46 -4.27
C GLU A 146 -23.95 10.91 -4.23
N ILE A 147 -22.96 10.28 -4.87
CA ILE A 147 -22.80 8.82 -4.83
C ILE A 147 -22.64 8.34 -3.37
N ARG A 148 -21.84 9.05 -2.56
CA ARG A 148 -21.67 8.71 -1.13
C ARG A 148 -22.94 8.89 -0.31
N ALA A 149 -23.76 9.89 -0.62
CA ALA A 149 -25.06 10.07 0.01
C ALA A 149 -26.00 8.91 -0.33
N GLN A 150 -26.05 8.50 -1.60
CA GLN A 150 -26.84 7.33 -2.04
C GLN A 150 -26.35 6.03 -1.38
N ASN A 151 -25.04 5.85 -1.25
CA ASN A 151 -24.45 4.72 -0.54
C ASN A 151 -24.82 4.70 0.94
N LYS A 152 -24.71 5.84 1.62
CA LYS A 152 -25.15 5.99 3.01
C LYS A 152 -26.61 5.60 3.13
N GLU A 153 -27.49 6.13 2.28
CA GLU A 153 -28.92 5.86 2.32
C GLU A 153 -29.23 4.37 2.22
N ARG A 154 -28.65 3.69 1.22
CA ARG A 154 -28.75 2.24 1.07
C ARG A 154 -28.26 1.49 2.31
N ILE A 155 -27.14 1.91 2.89
CA ILE A 155 -26.58 1.29 4.09
C ILE A 155 -27.49 1.48 5.30
N LEU A 156 -28.15 2.64 5.47
CA LEU A 156 -29.11 2.88 6.56
C LEU A 156 -30.22 1.82 6.54
N HIS A 157 -30.80 1.54 5.37
CA HIS A 157 -31.82 0.51 5.23
C HIS A 157 -31.30 -0.91 5.56
N ILE A 158 -30.08 -1.24 5.13
CA ILE A 158 -29.45 -2.53 5.48
C ILE A 158 -29.22 -2.63 6.99
N LEU A 159 -28.84 -1.53 7.64
CA LEU A 159 -28.62 -1.47 9.09
C LEU A 159 -29.91 -1.65 9.88
N ILE A 160 -31.02 -1.06 9.44
CA ILE A 160 -32.35 -1.29 10.06
C ILE A 160 -32.65 -2.79 10.06
N GLN A 161 -32.58 -3.43 8.89
CA GLN A 161 -32.81 -4.87 8.77
C GLN A 161 -31.84 -5.70 9.62
N LYS A 162 -30.57 -5.29 9.71
CA LYS A 162 -29.55 -5.97 10.53
C LYS A 162 -29.88 -5.88 12.03
N ILE A 163 -30.38 -4.74 12.50
CA ILE A 163 -30.74 -4.51 13.90
C ILE A 163 -32.01 -5.30 14.25
N GLU A 164 -33.02 -5.30 13.37
CA GLU A 164 -34.26 -6.05 13.57
C GLU A 164 -34.03 -7.57 13.67
N ASN A 165 -33.13 -8.10 12.83
CA ASN A 165 -32.84 -9.54 12.81
C ASN A 165 -31.82 -9.98 13.87
N ARG A 166 -31.34 -9.05 14.71
CA ARG A 166 -30.33 -9.37 15.71
C ARG A 166 -30.97 -10.13 16.87
N LYS A 167 -30.45 -11.33 17.17
CA LYS A 167 -30.80 -12.04 18.40
C LYS A 167 -30.33 -11.22 19.61
N SER A 168 -31.18 -11.15 20.63
CA SER A 168 -31.06 -10.34 21.84
C SER A 168 -29.63 -10.26 22.35
N GLY A 169 -29.06 -9.05 22.38
CA GLY A 169 -27.72 -8.77 22.87
C GLY A 169 -27.66 -7.39 23.50
N SER A 170 -26.80 -7.22 24.50
CA SER A 170 -26.59 -5.95 25.20
C SER A 170 -25.85 -4.96 24.30
N THR A 171 -26.58 -4.33 23.38
CA THR A 171 -26.11 -3.15 22.67
C THR A 171 -27.11 -2.02 22.86
N ARG A 172 -26.62 -0.83 23.18
CA ARG A 172 -27.45 0.38 23.30
C ARG A 172 -28.19 0.77 22.01
N PHE A 173 -27.80 0.18 20.87
CA PHE A 173 -28.41 0.40 19.57
C PHE A 173 -29.42 -0.72 19.29
N ARG A 174 -30.65 -0.54 19.76
CA ARG A 174 -31.77 -1.46 19.59
C ARG A 174 -33.03 -0.65 19.36
N PHE A 175 -33.99 -1.24 18.66
CA PHE A 175 -35.31 -0.65 18.50
C PHE A 175 -36.19 -1.04 19.67
N ASP A 176 -36.96 -0.08 20.18
CA ASP A 176 -38.04 -0.36 21.09
C ASP A 176 -39.20 -1.05 20.35
N GLU A 177 -40.02 -1.82 21.07
CA GLU A 177 -41.17 -2.51 20.47
C GLU A 177 -42.20 -1.51 19.95
N GLY A 178 -42.81 -1.82 18.80
CA GLY A 178 -43.88 -1.00 18.21
C GLY A 178 -43.43 0.18 17.34
N LEU A 179 -42.12 0.44 17.21
CA LEU A 179 -41.64 1.50 16.32
C LEU A 179 -41.97 1.21 14.84
N SER A 180 -42.48 2.23 14.17
CA SER A 180 -42.67 2.26 12.72
C SER A 180 -41.33 2.24 11.98
N TYR A 181 -41.36 1.94 10.69
CA TYR A 181 -40.16 1.96 9.85
C TYR A 181 -39.50 3.34 9.80
N ASP A 182 -40.29 4.40 9.70
CA ASP A 182 -39.80 5.78 9.62
C ASP A 182 -39.11 6.20 10.93
N GLU A 183 -39.66 5.82 12.09
CA GLU A 183 -39.02 6.06 13.39
C GLU A 183 -37.69 5.31 13.51
N LYS A 184 -37.63 4.05 13.05
CA LYS A 184 -36.38 3.28 12.99
C LYS A 184 -35.35 3.95 12.09
N TYR A 185 -35.77 4.46 10.94
CA TYR A 185 -34.90 5.18 10.02
C TYR A 185 -34.34 6.46 10.65
N GLN A 186 -35.17 7.24 11.36
CA GLN A 186 -34.71 8.44 12.08
C GLN A 186 -33.70 8.08 13.18
N LEU A 187 -33.94 7.02 13.96
CA LEU A 187 -33.00 6.57 14.99
C LEU A 187 -31.66 6.14 14.40
N VAL A 188 -31.66 5.31 13.34
CA VAL A 188 -30.42 4.86 12.70
C VAL A 188 -29.68 6.04 12.07
N SER A 189 -30.40 7.01 11.49
CA SER A 189 -29.82 8.25 10.95
C SER A 189 -29.17 9.11 12.04
N GLN A 190 -29.74 9.16 13.24
CA GLN A 190 -29.13 9.82 14.39
C GLN A 190 -27.88 9.06 14.87
N TRP A 191 -27.97 7.74 15.02
CA TRP A 191 -26.85 6.89 15.45
C TRP A 191 -25.69 6.87 14.45
N TRP A 192 -25.94 7.17 13.17
CA TRP A 192 -24.89 7.32 12.16
C TRP A 192 -23.78 8.30 12.59
N ASN A 193 -24.11 9.30 13.39
CA ASN A 193 -23.16 10.31 13.87
C ASN A 193 -22.35 9.84 15.09
N ASP A 194 -22.54 8.61 15.56
CA ASP A 194 -21.84 8.03 16.70
C ASP A 194 -20.84 6.95 16.26
N PHE A 195 -19.54 7.17 16.45
CA PHE A 195 -18.52 6.21 16.00
C PHE A 195 -18.68 4.81 16.62
N ARG A 196 -19.24 4.70 17.84
CA ARG A 196 -19.45 3.40 18.48
C ARG A 196 -20.58 2.63 17.80
N PHE A 197 -21.52 3.32 17.14
CA PHE A 197 -22.54 2.67 16.31
C PHE A 197 -21.88 1.91 15.17
N HIS A 198 -20.99 2.58 14.44
CA HIS A 198 -20.21 2.00 13.36
C HIS A 198 -19.39 0.79 13.78
N LEU A 199 -18.74 0.85 14.95
CA LEU A 199 -18.01 -0.29 15.51
C LEU A 199 -18.93 -1.46 15.86
N SER A 200 -20.11 -1.18 16.45
CA SER A 200 -21.08 -2.21 16.83
C SER A 200 -21.77 -2.88 15.64
N MET A 201 -21.85 -2.16 14.52
CA MET A 201 -22.50 -2.57 13.28
C MET A 201 -21.54 -3.08 12.20
N ALA A 202 -20.23 -3.10 12.50
CA ALA A 202 -19.20 -3.51 11.56
C ALA A 202 -19.51 -4.88 10.93
N VAL A 203 -19.17 -4.97 9.65
CA VAL A 203 -19.27 -6.16 8.82
C VAL A 203 -18.15 -7.12 9.19
N LYS A 204 -18.49 -8.41 9.33
CA LYS A 204 -17.55 -9.45 9.78
C LYS A 204 -17.47 -10.66 8.85
N SER A 205 -18.07 -10.58 7.66
CA SER A 205 -18.03 -11.68 6.70
C SER A 205 -18.04 -11.18 5.25
N PRO A 206 -17.46 -11.95 4.31
CA PRO A 206 -17.47 -11.59 2.88
C PRO A 206 -18.88 -11.44 2.31
N THR A 207 -19.82 -12.31 2.70
CA THR A 207 -21.21 -12.25 2.23
C THR A 207 -21.91 -10.97 2.69
N GLU A 208 -21.70 -10.60 3.95
CA GLU A 208 -22.25 -9.37 4.49
C GLU A 208 -21.59 -8.14 3.87
N LEU A 209 -20.27 -8.18 3.62
CA LEU A 209 -19.58 -7.11 2.89
C LEU A 209 -20.24 -6.89 1.52
N ASN A 210 -20.40 -7.96 0.75
CA ASN A 210 -20.96 -7.84 -0.59
C ASN A 210 -22.38 -7.25 -0.55
N ARG A 211 -23.20 -7.67 0.41
CA ARG A 211 -24.54 -7.07 0.63
C ARG A 211 -24.45 -5.57 0.91
N PHE A 212 -23.53 -5.14 1.78
CA PHE A 212 -23.28 -3.71 2.08
C PHE A 212 -22.66 -2.94 0.92
N LEU A 213 -22.16 -3.61 -0.12
CA LEU A 213 -21.67 -3.01 -1.35
C LEU A 213 -22.62 -3.20 -2.53
N GLY A 214 -23.90 -3.50 -2.28
CA GLY A 214 -24.89 -3.65 -3.35
C GLY A 214 -24.67 -4.87 -4.25
N ASN A 215 -23.95 -5.88 -3.75
CA ASN A 215 -23.51 -7.07 -4.48
C ASN A 215 -22.60 -6.77 -5.68
N SER A 216 -21.82 -5.67 -5.60
CA SER A 216 -20.93 -5.22 -6.67
C SER A 216 -19.58 -5.96 -6.75
N LEU A 217 -19.22 -6.77 -5.75
CA LEU A 217 -17.93 -7.46 -5.76
C LEU A 217 -17.88 -8.58 -6.81
N SER A 218 -16.79 -8.65 -7.56
CA SER A 218 -16.55 -9.71 -8.55
C SER A 218 -16.44 -11.10 -7.91
N SER A 219 -16.73 -12.14 -8.69
CA SER A 219 -16.57 -13.54 -8.26
C SER A 219 -15.15 -13.86 -7.80
N GLU A 220 -14.14 -13.28 -8.47
CA GLU A 220 -12.73 -13.41 -8.09
C GLU A 220 -12.45 -12.80 -6.71
N THR A 221 -12.95 -11.57 -6.48
CA THR A 221 -12.83 -10.91 -5.17
C THR A 221 -13.52 -11.73 -4.08
N MET A 222 -14.74 -12.23 -4.35
CA MET A 222 -15.48 -13.06 -3.40
C MET A 222 -14.76 -14.38 -3.09
N TYR A 223 -14.11 -14.99 -4.07
CA TYR A 223 -13.27 -16.17 -3.88
C TYR A 223 -12.07 -15.87 -2.99
N LEU A 224 -11.36 -14.78 -3.25
CA LEU A 224 -10.22 -14.33 -2.45
C LEU A 224 -10.60 -14.07 -0.99
N LEU A 225 -11.70 -13.34 -0.75
CA LEU A 225 -12.19 -13.07 0.60
C LEU A 225 -12.64 -14.34 1.33
N SER A 226 -13.21 -15.30 0.59
CA SER A 226 -13.57 -16.60 1.15
C SER A 226 -12.35 -17.42 1.57
N ARG A 227 -11.27 -17.39 0.77
CA ARG A 227 -9.98 -17.99 1.14
C ARG A 227 -9.36 -17.33 2.36
N ALA A 228 -9.35 -15.99 2.42
CA ALA A 228 -8.86 -15.24 3.56
C ALA A 228 -9.58 -15.62 4.85
N ARG A 229 -10.93 -15.70 4.80
CA ARG A 229 -11.74 -16.17 5.93
C ARG A 229 -11.41 -17.61 6.35
N LYS A 230 -11.20 -18.53 5.40
CA LYS A 230 -10.79 -19.92 5.70
C LYS A 230 -9.42 -19.99 6.37
N LYS A 231 -8.51 -19.06 6.06
CA LYS A 231 -7.21 -18.91 6.74
C LYS A 231 -7.31 -18.23 8.12
N GLY A 232 -8.51 -17.86 8.57
CA GLY A 232 -8.69 -17.18 9.85
C GLY A 232 -8.30 -15.70 9.84
N MET A 233 -8.18 -15.07 8.67
CA MET A 233 -7.90 -13.63 8.60
C MET A 233 -9.08 -12.82 9.20
N PRO A 234 -8.83 -11.92 10.16
CA PRO A 234 -9.89 -11.19 10.84
C PRO A 234 -10.55 -10.19 9.90
N PHE A 235 -11.86 -10.30 9.69
CA PHE A 235 -12.61 -9.45 8.79
C PHE A 235 -13.36 -8.35 9.56
N PHE A 236 -13.13 -7.08 9.23
CA PHE A 236 -13.78 -5.95 9.89
C PHE A 236 -13.89 -4.74 8.96
N ALA A 237 -15.11 -4.28 8.67
CA ALA A 237 -15.33 -3.04 7.93
C ALA A 237 -16.54 -2.27 8.50
N THR A 238 -16.37 -0.98 8.76
CA THR A 238 -17.45 -0.16 9.35
C THR A 238 -18.42 0.35 8.28
N PRO A 239 -19.71 0.58 8.61
CA PRO A 239 -20.68 1.12 7.66
C PRO A 239 -20.27 2.45 7.04
N TYR A 240 -19.66 3.34 7.84
CA TYR A 240 -19.12 4.60 7.33
C TYR A 240 -18.08 4.37 6.22
N TYR A 241 -17.10 3.49 6.45
CA TYR A 241 -16.03 3.25 5.49
C TYR A 241 -16.58 2.62 4.20
N LEU A 242 -17.57 1.73 4.32
CA LEU A 242 -18.27 1.15 3.16
C LEU A 242 -19.10 2.17 2.38
N SER A 243 -19.57 3.25 3.02
CA SER A 243 -20.28 4.33 2.31
C SER A 243 -19.38 5.16 1.40
N LEU A 244 -18.06 5.11 1.61
CA LEU A 244 -17.04 5.84 0.84
C LEU A 244 -16.57 5.09 -0.43
N LEU A 245 -17.11 3.91 -0.69
CA LEU A 245 -16.73 3.09 -1.84
C LEU A 245 -17.67 3.31 -3.01
N ASP A 246 -17.11 3.30 -4.22
CA ASP A 246 -17.86 3.28 -5.46
C ASP A 246 -18.38 1.86 -5.73
N ILE A 247 -19.70 1.73 -5.82
CA ILE A 247 -20.37 0.45 -6.14
C ILE A 247 -20.85 0.38 -7.59
N THR A 248 -20.76 1.48 -8.35
CA THR A 248 -21.12 1.51 -9.78
C THR A 248 -19.93 1.06 -10.64
N GLY A 249 -18.72 1.39 -10.19
CA GLY A 249 -17.45 0.99 -10.81
C GLY A 249 -16.86 2.03 -11.78
N ASP A 250 -17.56 3.14 -11.98
CA ASP A 250 -17.19 4.23 -12.90
C ASP A 250 -17.43 5.63 -12.32
N GLY A 251 -17.90 5.75 -11.08
CA GLY A 251 -18.21 7.02 -10.42
C GLY A 251 -16.96 7.76 -9.96
N TYR A 252 -16.03 7.07 -9.29
CA TYR A 252 -14.72 7.62 -8.93
C TYR A 252 -13.71 6.52 -8.55
N ASN A 253 -12.42 6.83 -8.64
CA ASN A 253 -11.39 5.91 -8.17
C ASN A 253 -11.40 5.85 -6.63
N ASP A 254 -11.75 4.69 -6.09
CA ASP A 254 -11.72 4.39 -4.67
C ASP A 254 -10.67 3.34 -4.28
N ASP A 255 -9.76 2.97 -5.20
CA ASP A 255 -8.79 1.87 -5.05
C ASP A 255 -7.97 2.01 -3.78
N ALA A 256 -7.55 3.25 -3.47
CA ALA A 256 -6.81 3.55 -2.26
C ALA A 256 -7.60 3.19 -1.00
N ILE A 257 -8.88 3.56 -0.91
CA ILE A 257 -9.74 3.24 0.25
C ILE A 257 -10.06 1.75 0.27
N ARG A 258 -10.38 1.18 -0.89
CA ARG A 258 -10.75 -0.22 -1.09
C ARG A 258 -9.63 -1.18 -0.67
N SER A 259 -8.38 -0.83 -0.92
CA SER A 259 -7.21 -1.65 -0.55
C SER A 259 -7.01 -1.82 0.96
N TYR A 260 -7.57 -0.93 1.80
CA TYR A 260 -7.57 -1.13 3.26
C TYR A 260 -8.61 -2.15 3.73
N ILE A 261 -9.63 -2.44 2.93
CA ILE A 261 -10.70 -3.38 3.27
C ILE A 261 -10.48 -4.73 2.62
N LEU A 262 -10.10 -4.71 1.34
CA LEU A 262 -9.92 -5.90 0.52
C LEU A 262 -8.48 -6.36 0.58
N TYR A 263 -8.30 -7.64 0.91
CA TYR A 263 -6.98 -8.25 0.93
C TYR A 263 -6.40 -8.36 -0.48
N SER A 264 -5.08 -8.21 -0.60
CA SER A 264 -4.37 -8.57 -1.83
C SER A 264 -4.16 -10.09 -1.90
N PRO A 265 -4.06 -10.69 -3.10
CA PRO A 265 -3.73 -12.10 -3.26
C PRO A 265 -2.45 -12.51 -2.52
N ARG A 266 -1.39 -11.70 -2.65
CA ARG A 266 -0.11 -11.92 -1.97
C ARG A 266 -0.24 -11.91 -0.46
N LEU A 267 -1.04 -10.99 0.09
CA LEU A 267 -1.34 -10.93 1.52
C LEU A 267 -2.01 -12.22 1.99
N VAL A 268 -3.05 -12.67 1.29
CA VAL A 268 -3.77 -13.90 1.64
C VAL A 268 -2.84 -15.12 1.53
N GLU A 269 -1.95 -15.17 0.54
CA GLU A 269 -1.00 -16.26 0.34
C GLU A 269 0.04 -16.34 1.47
N THR A 270 0.64 -15.21 1.82
CA THR A 270 1.69 -15.11 2.84
C THR A 270 1.16 -15.12 4.26
N TYR A 271 -0.13 -14.82 4.49
CA TYR A 271 -0.75 -14.85 5.81
C TYR A 271 -0.55 -16.20 6.51
N GLY A 272 -0.02 -16.12 7.75
CA GLY A 272 0.40 -17.27 8.57
C GLY A 272 1.91 -17.57 8.53
N ASN A 273 2.64 -17.04 7.54
CA ASN A 273 4.10 -17.17 7.41
C ASN A 273 4.85 -15.85 7.67
N ILE A 274 4.11 -14.78 7.98
CA ILE A 274 4.66 -13.44 8.22
C ILE A 274 5.11 -13.36 9.68
N ARG A 275 6.40 -13.08 9.87
CA ARG A 275 7.02 -13.01 11.20
C ARG A 275 6.88 -11.65 11.86
N ALA A 276 6.91 -10.57 11.08
CA ALA A 276 6.64 -9.20 11.48
C ALA A 276 6.16 -8.40 10.25
N TRP A 277 5.27 -7.41 10.42
CA TRP A 277 4.83 -6.53 9.32
C TRP A 277 5.70 -5.28 9.24
N GLU A 278 6.12 -4.76 10.39
CA GLU A 278 7.06 -3.66 10.53
C GLU A 278 8.11 -3.96 11.62
N ARG A 279 9.18 -3.15 11.71
CA ARG A 279 10.23 -3.30 12.74
C ARG A 279 9.66 -3.20 14.15
N GLU A 280 8.55 -2.47 14.27
CA GLU A 280 7.76 -2.20 15.44
C GLU A 280 6.99 -3.44 15.94
N ASP A 281 6.77 -4.47 15.12
CA ASP A 281 5.95 -5.63 15.53
C ASP A 281 6.73 -6.71 16.28
N ILE A 282 8.07 -6.66 16.25
CA ILE A 282 8.93 -7.61 16.96
C ILE A 282 8.98 -7.20 18.43
N VAL A 283 8.42 -8.04 19.30
CA VAL A 283 8.34 -7.80 20.74
C VAL A 283 9.12 -8.85 21.53
N GLU A 284 10.05 -8.38 22.35
CA GLU A 284 10.74 -9.18 23.36
C GLU A 284 10.15 -8.87 24.76
N PRO A 285 9.80 -9.89 25.56
CA PRO A 285 9.35 -9.67 26.94
C PRO A 285 10.34 -8.81 27.73
N GLY A 286 9.83 -7.80 28.43
CA GLY A 286 10.65 -6.89 29.24
C GLY A 286 11.48 -5.87 28.45
N LYS A 287 11.41 -5.84 27.12
CA LYS A 287 12.08 -4.84 26.28
C LYS A 287 11.09 -4.05 25.42
N PRO A 288 11.38 -2.76 25.14
CA PRO A 288 10.58 -2.00 24.23
C PRO A 288 10.85 -2.48 22.79
N ASN A 289 9.79 -2.72 22.01
CA ASN A 289 9.93 -2.90 20.56
C ASN A 289 10.44 -1.61 19.89
N ALA A 290 10.65 -1.64 18.56
CA ALA A 290 11.14 -0.46 17.83
C ALA A 290 10.21 0.76 17.87
N ALA A 291 8.93 0.58 18.21
CA ALA A 291 7.97 1.67 18.46
C ALA A 291 7.96 2.15 19.93
N GLY A 292 8.80 1.58 20.80
CA GLY A 292 8.89 1.94 22.21
C GLY A 292 7.90 1.23 23.13
N TRP A 293 7.19 0.20 22.68
CA TRP A 293 6.21 -0.55 23.48
C TRP A 293 6.90 -1.62 24.31
N LEU A 294 6.83 -1.48 25.64
CA LEU A 294 7.22 -2.52 26.58
C LEU A 294 6.00 -3.41 26.86
N LEU A 295 6.06 -4.68 26.47
CA LEU A 295 5.03 -5.64 26.88
C LEU A 295 5.29 -6.10 28.33
N PRO A 296 4.25 -6.17 29.19
CA PRO A 296 4.42 -6.65 30.56
C PRO A 296 4.95 -8.09 30.61
N ASP A 297 5.80 -8.37 31.60
CA ASP A 297 6.37 -9.70 31.79
C ASP A 297 5.28 -10.74 32.10
N GLY A 298 5.15 -11.70 31.18
CA GLY A 298 4.77 -13.07 31.49
C GLY A 298 3.59 -13.30 32.43
N HIS A 299 2.41 -12.71 32.18
CA HIS A 299 1.13 -13.29 32.59
C HIS A 299 0.01 -12.77 31.68
N SER A 300 -0.33 -13.58 30.67
CA SER A 300 -1.61 -13.44 29.98
C SER A 300 -2.73 -13.61 31.00
N LEU A 301 -3.47 -12.53 31.29
CA LEU A 301 -4.79 -12.64 31.93
C LEU A 301 -5.81 -13.20 30.93
N LEU A 302 -5.59 -14.42 30.45
CA LEU A 302 -6.58 -15.27 29.78
C LEU A 302 -6.09 -16.73 29.80
N ALA A 303 -6.20 -17.40 30.95
CA ALA A 303 -6.13 -18.85 31.02
C ALA A 303 -7.46 -19.39 31.57
N SER A 304 -8.41 -19.67 30.66
CA SER A 304 -9.19 -20.92 30.61
C SER A 304 -10.48 -20.74 29.78
N GLY A 305 -10.60 -21.45 28.66
CA GLY A 305 -11.83 -21.58 27.86
C GLY A 305 -11.68 -21.04 26.44
N GLY A 306 -11.66 -21.95 25.45
CA GLY A 306 -11.35 -21.65 24.05
C GLY A 306 -12.28 -20.64 23.38
N GLY A 307 -11.74 -19.96 22.36
CA GLY A 307 -12.47 -19.05 21.46
C GLY A 307 -11.97 -17.61 21.55
N HIS A 308 -11.21 -17.19 20.54
CA HIS A 308 -10.57 -15.88 20.42
C HIS A 308 -11.46 -14.69 20.78
N THR A 309 -11.04 -13.91 21.78
CA THR A 309 -11.56 -12.57 22.12
C THR A 309 -10.39 -11.57 22.33
N PRO A 310 -10.60 -10.27 22.05
CA PRO A 310 -9.53 -9.27 21.82
C PRO A 310 -8.90 -8.74 23.13
N PRO A 311 -7.70 -8.11 23.07
CA PRO A 311 -6.94 -7.69 24.25
C PRO A 311 -7.55 -6.46 24.97
N PRO A 312 -7.46 -6.37 26.31
CA PRO A 312 -7.90 -5.22 27.08
C PRO A 312 -6.83 -4.11 27.20
N ALA A 313 -7.28 -2.94 27.65
CA ALA A 313 -6.63 -1.63 27.58
C ALA A 313 -5.20 -1.55 28.12
N VAL A 314 -4.30 -1.02 27.28
CA VAL A 314 -2.91 -0.65 27.59
C VAL A 314 -2.90 0.71 28.31
N THR A 315 -2.26 0.79 29.47
CA THR A 315 -1.98 2.07 30.15
C THR A 315 -0.62 2.60 29.71
N ARG A 316 -0.60 3.78 29.08
CA ARG A 316 0.63 4.55 28.81
C ARG A 316 1.19 5.05 30.14
N LYS A 317 2.43 4.67 30.49
CA LYS A 317 3.28 5.50 31.36
C LYS A 317 4.36 6.12 30.47
N TRP A 318 4.25 7.43 30.28
CA TRP A 318 5.34 8.24 29.77
C TRP A 318 6.39 8.36 30.86
N LEU A 319 7.59 7.84 30.63
CA LEU A 319 8.78 8.28 31.35
C LEU A 319 9.52 9.21 30.38
N PHE A 320 9.71 10.46 30.82
CA PHE A 320 10.50 11.47 30.14
C PHE A 320 11.96 11.03 30.01
#